data_AF-A0AAJ2BXC2-F1
#
_entry.id   AF-A0AAJ2BXC2-F1
#
_cell.length_a   1.000
_cell.length_b   1.000
_cell.length_c   1.000
_cell.angle_alpha   90.00
_cell.angle_beta   90.00
_cell.angle_gamma   90.00
#
_symmetry.space_group_name_H-M   'P 1'
#
loop_
_entity.id
_entity.type
_entity.pdbx_description
1 polymer ?
#
loop_
_entity_poly.entity_id
_entity_poly.type
_entity_poly.pdbx_seq_one_letter_code
_entity_poly.pdbx_strand_id
1 'polypeptide(L)'
;MSFFDKLKNVFRGNNPTIENTNIEIPITEEVLSNDDTLVQINNIAPTFSSPVNDQPDWLINEDILRDEGVIFGLSGSNPDEKISIIRHYFSQQTAETEKVMAQHQEEIGELNYWINEKESLVKDIEQQIQSLKNQEFTEQHHLLRTVVGLALAIGIAVGNYFLIKESLQGQFQETTFIALGVFGAGMFNLFGRISFLHDESKVSTWKRLLEEIGMPLAASFFVFAQIYATKPPLQAWALFAFIFFLFMFSGKLFLGNLTIFKDDFTIFQKRNQLYKDKIKKVAEWETDIEKHKAEIEKYRQRKQDILPELTKLSTINLKLNAQRDMLIKVFESEYHLAQNYKNRLNNNQVTTILGEEE
;
A
#
# COMPACT_ATOMS: atom_id res chain seq x y z
N MET A 1 36.69 -0.75 26.80
CA MET A 1 36.06 -0.36 25.52
C MET A 1 34.87 -1.26 25.29
N SER A 2 33.68 -0.71 25.51
CA SER A 2 32.43 -1.45 25.68
C SER A 2 31.69 -1.59 24.35
N PHE A 3 30.89 -2.63 24.20
CA PHE A 3 30.05 -2.94 23.02
C PHE A 3 29.21 -1.75 22.52
N PHE A 4 28.95 -0.76 23.38
CA PHE A 4 28.27 0.49 23.03
C PHE A 4 29.05 1.38 22.03
N ASP A 5 30.38 1.33 22.00
CA ASP A 5 31.18 2.11 21.04
C ASP A 5 31.08 1.54 19.61
N LYS A 6 30.83 0.22 19.48
CA LYS A 6 30.65 -0.43 18.17
C LYS A 6 29.26 -0.19 17.57
N LEU A 7 28.23 0.01 18.40
CA LEU A 7 26.86 0.30 17.94
C LEU A 7 26.70 1.75 17.46
N LYS A 8 27.51 2.69 17.98
CA LYS A 8 27.48 4.10 17.57
C LYS A 8 28.14 4.36 16.22
N ASN A 9 29.06 3.50 15.78
CA ASN A 9 29.71 3.60 14.47
C ASN A 9 28.91 2.99 13.32
N VAL A 10 27.85 2.23 13.60
CA VAL A 10 26.95 1.68 12.55
C VAL A 10 25.84 2.67 12.17
N PHE A 11 25.59 3.67 13.02
CA PHE A 11 24.54 4.69 12.80
C PHE A 11 25.07 6.10 12.47
N ARG A 12 26.37 6.24 12.19
CA ARG A 12 26.96 7.45 11.59
C ARG A 12 27.27 7.17 10.13
N GLY A 13 26.58 7.91 9.26
CA GLY A 13 26.39 7.60 7.86
C GLY A 13 27.66 7.51 7.03
N ASN A 14 27.68 6.49 6.16
CA ASN A 14 28.37 6.55 4.90
C ASN A 14 27.30 6.71 3.82
N ASN A 15 27.09 7.97 3.42
CA ASN A 15 26.39 8.28 2.17
C ASN A 15 27.22 7.72 1.00
N PRO A 16 26.61 7.04 0.04
CA PRO A 16 27.28 6.68 -1.19
C PRO A 16 27.63 7.93 -1.98
N THR A 17 28.89 8.01 -2.41
CA THR A 17 29.38 8.95 -3.41
C THR A 17 28.63 8.70 -4.72
N ILE A 18 27.74 9.61 -5.10
CA ILE A 18 27.16 9.65 -6.44
C ILE A 18 28.07 10.58 -7.26
N GLU A 19 28.71 10.02 -8.28
CA GLU A 19 29.41 10.78 -9.30
C GLU A 19 28.41 11.68 -10.03
N ASN A 20 28.76 12.96 -10.07
CA ASN A 20 28.04 13.99 -10.81
C ASN A 20 28.34 13.83 -12.30
N THR A 21 27.30 13.65 -13.12
CA THR A 21 27.35 14.01 -14.54
C THR A 21 26.39 15.17 -14.77
N ASN A 22 26.99 16.34 -14.99
CA ASN A 22 26.33 17.59 -15.34
C ASN A 22 25.48 17.44 -16.62
N ILE A 23 24.21 17.83 -16.54
CA ILE A 23 23.48 18.36 -17.69
C ILE A 23 23.44 19.87 -17.48
N GLU A 24 24.14 20.61 -18.34
CA GLU A 24 24.00 22.06 -18.46
C GLU A 24 22.62 22.38 -19.04
N ILE A 25 21.84 23.16 -18.30
CA ILE A 25 20.81 24.05 -18.86
C ILE A 25 21.18 25.46 -18.36
N PRO A 26 21.30 26.46 -19.25
CA PRO A 26 21.66 27.81 -18.86
C PRO A 26 20.51 28.53 -18.15
N ILE A 27 20.95 29.29 -17.15
CA ILE A 27 20.37 30.39 -16.36
C ILE A 27 19.61 31.39 -17.27
N THR A 28 18.53 32.06 -16.83
CA THR A 28 18.58 33.48 -16.38
C THR A 28 17.26 33.93 -15.70
N GLU A 29 17.43 34.40 -14.45
CA GLU A 29 16.79 35.50 -13.67
C GLU A 29 15.26 35.61 -13.55
N GLU A 30 14.72 35.44 -12.35
CA GLU A 30 14.48 36.45 -11.29
C GLU A 30 13.36 37.45 -11.63
N VAL A 31 12.29 37.45 -10.82
CA VAL A 31 11.96 38.56 -9.90
C VAL A 31 10.76 38.12 -9.04
N LEU A 32 10.98 38.26 -7.74
CA LEU A 32 10.00 38.21 -6.65
C LEU A 32 9.16 39.51 -6.67
N SER A 33 7.83 39.42 -6.58
CA SER A 33 7.00 40.40 -5.85
C SER A 33 5.57 39.90 -5.66
N ASN A 34 5.10 40.08 -4.43
CA ASN A 34 3.75 39.82 -3.95
C ASN A 34 2.69 40.58 -4.76
N ASP A 35 1.52 39.99 -4.97
CA ASP A 35 0.27 40.66 -4.59
C ASP A 35 -0.91 39.68 -4.51
N ASP A 36 -1.82 39.98 -3.60
CA ASP A 36 -3.14 39.39 -3.48
C ASP A 36 -3.91 39.53 -4.80
N THR A 37 -4.27 38.41 -5.44
CA THR A 37 -5.44 38.39 -6.32
C THR A 37 -6.22 37.11 -6.12
N LEU A 38 -7.31 37.24 -5.35
CA LEU A 38 -8.54 36.50 -5.57
C LEU A 38 -8.83 36.51 -7.07
N VAL A 39 -8.61 35.39 -7.75
CA VAL A 39 -9.19 35.18 -9.09
C VAL A 39 -10.68 35.01 -8.87
N GLN A 40 -11.40 36.14 -8.90
CA GLN A 40 -12.82 36.14 -9.23
C GLN A 40 -12.94 35.40 -10.56
N ILE A 41 -13.43 34.16 -10.49
CA ILE A 41 -14.01 33.49 -11.65
C ILE A 41 -15.20 34.34 -12.03
N ASN A 42 -14.98 35.25 -12.97
CA ASN A 42 -16.05 36.02 -13.58
C ASN A 42 -17.13 35.02 -14.01
N ASN A 43 -18.34 35.25 -13.53
CA ASN A 43 -19.57 34.73 -14.11
C ASN A 43 -19.56 35.13 -15.60
N ILE A 44 -19.00 34.27 -16.45
CA ILE A 44 -19.24 34.32 -17.88
C ILE A 44 -20.62 33.68 -18.04
N ALA A 45 -21.66 34.47 -17.78
CA ALA A 45 -22.90 34.24 -18.49
C ALA A 45 -22.53 34.26 -19.98
N PRO A 46 -22.81 33.19 -20.75
CA PRO A 46 -22.46 33.18 -22.16
C PRO A 46 -23.20 34.34 -22.79
N THR A 47 -22.44 35.36 -23.17
CA THR A 47 -22.95 36.41 -24.03
C THR A 47 -22.98 35.76 -25.40
N PHE A 48 -24.16 35.31 -25.79
CA PHE A 48 -24.41 34.84 -27.15
C PHE A 48 -24.06 35.98 -28.09
N SER A 49 -22.87 35.94 -28.69
CA SER A 49 -22.58 36.77 -29.85
C SER A 49 -23.37 36.18 -31.00
N SER A 50 -24.63 36.61 -31.14
CA SER A 50 -25.34 36.48 -32.40
C SER A 50 -24.46 37.12 -33.48
N PRO A 51 -24.04 36.40 -34.53
CA PRO A 51 -23.52 37.06 -35.70
C PRO A 51 -24.66 37.92 -36.26
N VAL A 52 -24.54 39.23 -36.08
CA VAL A 52 -25.44 40.21 -36.68
C VAL A 52 -25.05 40.36 -38.16
N ASN A 53 -26.08 40.29 -39.01
CA ASN A 53 -26.13 40.65 -40.44
C ASN A 53 -25.51 39.70 -41.46
N ASP A 54 -26.18 38.57 -41.71
CA ASP A 54 -26.69 38.19 -43.04
C ASP A 54 -27.45 36.85 -42.91
N GLN A 55 -28.38 36.77 -41.95
CA GLN A 55 -29.26 35.61 -41.85
C GLN A 55 -30.42 35.80 -42.83
N PRO A 56 -30.68 34.85 -43.74
CA PRO A 56 -31.82 34.96 -44.62
C PRO A 56 -33.14 34.86 -43.83
N ASP A 57 -34.10 35.73 -44.14
CA ASP A 57 -35.39 35.78 -43.46
C ASP A 57 -36.15 34.44 -43.49
N TRP A 58 -35.92 33.64 -44.53
CA TRP A 58 -36.49 32.30 -44.69
C TRP A 58 -35.98 31.27 -43.68
N LEU A 59 -34.88 31.52 -42.97
CA LEU A 59 -34.37 30.61 -41.94
C LEU A 59 -34.99 30.90 -40.56
N ILE A 60 -35.53 32.11 -40.38
CA ILE A 60 -36.16 32.57 -39.14
C ILE A 60 -37.65 32.30 -39.18
N ASN A 61 -38.28 32.47 -40.35
CA ASN A 61 -39.71 32.31 -40.54
C ASN A 61 -40.04 31.01 -41.28
N GLU A 62 -40.78 30.12 -40.60
CA GLU A 62 -41.25 28.85 -41.15
C GLU A 62 -42.13 29.04 -42.40
N ASP A 63 -42.97 30.08 -42.44
CA ASP A 63 -43.86 30.33 -43.59
C ASP A 63 -43.05 30.68 -44.85
N ILE A 64 -42.00 31.48 -44.69
CA ILE A 64 -41.10 31.83 -45.79
C ILE A 64 -40.26 30.61 -46.21
N LEU A 65 -39.85 29.75 -45.26
CA LEU A 65 -39.17 28.49 -45.58
C LEU A 65 -40.06 27.54 -46.40
N ARG A 66 -41.36 27.50 -46.09
CA ARG A 66 -42.35 26.71 -46.85
C ARG A 66 -42.48 27.23 -48.28
N ASP A 67 -42.61 28.55 -48.44
CA ASP A 67 -42.67 29.20 -49.75
C ASP A 67 -41.41 28.93 -50.58
N GLU A 68 -40.23 29.02 -49.96
CA GLU A 68 -38.95 28.65 -50.58
C GLU A 68 -38.94 27.17 -50.98
N GLY A 69 -39.48 26.27 -50.16
CA GLY A 69 -39.66 24.85 -50.50
C GLY A 69 -40.51 24.67 -51.75
N VAL A 70 -41.64 25.38 -51.84
CA VAL A 70 -42.53 25.35 -53.01
C VAL A 70 -41.83 25.88 -54.25
N ILE A 71 -41.17 27.04 -54.16
CA ILE A 71 -40.44 27.67 -55.28
C ILE A 71 -39.35 26.74 -55.80
N PHE A 72 -38.54 26.14 -54.92
CA PHE A 72 -37.50 25.18 -55.31
C PHE A 72 -38.09 23.92 -55.96
N GLY A 73 -39.22 23.43 -55.46
CA GLY A 73 -39.90 22.26 -56.04
C GLY A 73 -40.48 22.54 -57.43
N LEU A 74 -41.01 23.75 -57.65
CA LEU A 74 -41.52 24.19 -58.94
C LEU A 74 -40.39 24.53 -59.93
N SER A 75 -39.27 25.10 -59.49
CA SER A 75 -38.10 25.37 -60.34
C SER A 75 -37.40 24.08 -60.77
N GLY A 76 -37.44 23.03 -59.94
CA GLY A 76 -36.69 21.80 -60.16
C GLY A 76 -35.20 21.92 -59.78
N SER A 77 -34.86 22.92 -58.96
CA SER A 77 -33.54 23.10 -58.38
C SER A 77 -33.22 21.98 -57.38
N ASN A 78 -31.93 21.69 -57.15
CA ASN A 78 -31.53 20.68 -56.17
C ASN A 78 -31.85 21.17 -54.73
N PRO A 79 -32.66 20.44 -53.94
CA PRO A 79 -32.96 20.80 -52.55
C PRO A 79 -31.74 20.67 -51.61
N ASP A 80 -30.73 19.88 -51.98
CA ASP A 80 -29.55 19.61 -51.15
C ASP A 80 -28.77 20.88 -50.78
N GLU A 81 -28.72 21.86 -51.68
CA GLU A 81 -28.01 23.12 -51.44
C GLU A 81 -28.64 23.90 -50.28
N LYS A 82 -29.96 24.07 -50.28
CA LYS A 82 -30.69 24.74 -49.19
C LYS A 82 -30.63 23.95 -47.88
N ILE A 83 -30.78 22.63 -47.94
CA ILE A 83 -30.63 21.75 -46.78
C ILE A 83 -29.22 21.89 -46.18
N SER A 84 -28.19 21.99 -47.02
CA SER A 84 -26.81 22.18 -46.56
C SER A 84 -26.60 23.53 -45.86
N ILE A 85 -27.25 24.60 -46.33
CA ILE A 85 -27.21 25.92 -45.69
C ILE A 85 -27.86 25.87 -44.31
N ILE A 86 -29.03 25.23 -44.18
CA ILE A 86 -29.72 25.03 -42.89
C ILE A 86 -28.79 24.25 -41.93
N ARG A 87 -28.20 23.14 -42.39
CA ARG A 87 -27.27 22.35 -41.58
C ARG A 87 -26.05 23.16 -41.14
N HIS A 88 -25.47 23.94 -42.04
CA HIS A 88 -24.29 24.75 -41.75
C HIS A 88 -24.58 25.83 -40.72
N TYR A 89 -25.72 26.52 -40.82
CA TYR A 89 -26.14 27.53 -39.84
C TYR A 89 -26.24 26.95 -38.43
N PHE A 90 -26.97 25.84 -38.26
CA PHE A 90 -27.11 25.21 -36.95
C PHE A 90 -25.78 24.62 -36.47
N SER A 91 -24.93 24.11 -37.36
CA SER A 91 -23.58 23.65 -37.00
C SER A 91 -22.70 24.77 -36.47
N GLN A 92 -22.76 25.98 -37.05
CA GLN A 92 -22.05 27.14 -36.50
C GLN A 92 -22.63 27.55 -35.13
N GLN A 93 -23.94 27.50 -34.98
CA GLN A 93 -24.63 27.84 -33.73
C GLN A 93 -24.33 26.84 -32.59
N THR A 94 -24.15 25.55 -32.90
CA THR A 94 -23.82 24.53 -31.89
C THR A 94 -22.32 24.37 -31.66
N ALA A 95 -21.44 24.83 -32.57
CA ALA A 95 -19.99 24.58 -32.50
C ALA A 95 -19.34 24.96 -31.16
N GLU A 96 -19.65 26.13 -30.61
CA GLU A 96 -19.09 26.56 -29.32
C GLU A 96 -19.61 25.69 -28.15
N THR A 97 -20.91 25.38 -28.17
CA THR A 97 -21.54 24.52 -27.16
C THR A 97 -21.00 23.10 -27.23
N GLU A 98 -20.81 22.54 -28.42
CA GLU A 98 -20.22 21.22 -28.65
C GLU A 98 -18.78 21.15 -28.14
N LYS A 99 -17.99 22.20 -28.36
CA LYS A 99 -16.62 22.28 -27.84
C LYS A 99 -16.58 22.26 -26.31
N VAL A 100 -17.42 23.07 -25.65
CA VAL A 100 -17.50 23.09 -24.18
C VAL A 100 -18.02 21.75 -23.63
N MET A 101 -19.02 21.15 -24.28
CA MET A 101 -19.50 19.81 -23.92
C MET A 101 -18.40 18.76 -24.03
N ALA A 102 -17.59 18.79 -25.11
CA ALA A 102 -16.48 17.87 -25.29
C ALA A 102 -15.42 18.04 -24.19
N GLN A 103 -15.08 19.29 -23.83
CA GLN A 103 -14.15 19.59 -22.73
C GLN A 103 -14.66 19.06 -21.39
N HIS A 104 -15.93 19.29 -21.04
CA HIS A 104 -16.51 18.75 -19.81
C HIS A 104 -16.59 17.23 -19.82
N GLN A 105 -16.85 16.62 -20.97
CA GLN A 105 -16.87 15.16 -21.10
C GLN A 105 -15.47 14.56 -20.90
N GLU A 106 -14.44 15.21 -21.43
CA GLU A 106 -13.03 14.86 -21.22
C GLU A 106 -12.65 15.02 -19.73
N GLU A 107 -12.99 16.14 -19.10
CA GLU A 107 -12.75 16.39 -17.67
C GLU A 107 -13.45 15.33 -16.79
N ILE A 108 -14.69 14.95 -17.10
CA ILE A 108 -15.39 13.85 -16.42
C ILE A 108 -14.66 12.51 -16.63
N GLY A 109 -14.14 12.27 -17.83
CA GLY A 109 -13.32 11.10 -18.15
C GLY A 109 -12.06 11.01 -17.28
N GLU A 110 -11.32 12.11 -17.17
CA GLU A 110 -10.15 12.22 -16.31
C GLU A 110 -10.50 12.04 -14.83
N LEU A 111 -11.57 12.70 -14.35
CA LEU A 111 -12.03 12.56 -12.97
C LEU A 111 -12.40 11.10 -12.64
N ASN A 112 -13.05 10.39 -13.57
CA ASN A 112 -13.36 8.96 -13.39
C ASN A 112 -12.09 8.11 -13.34
N TYR A 113 -11.09 8.42 -14.16
CA TYR A 113 -9.79 7.75 -14.11
C TYR A 113 -9.15 7.92 -12.73
N TRP A 114 -9.06 9.15 -12.22
CA TRP A 114 -8.48 9.44 -10.90
C TRP A 114 -9.25 8.78 -9.75
N ILE A 115 -10.60 8.77 -9.82
CA ILE A 115 -11.43 8.07 -8.84
C ILE A 115 -11.09 6.58 -8.84
N ASN A 116 -11.07 5.93 -10.00
CA ASN A 116 -10.80 4.49 -10.12
C ASN A 116 -9.39 4.12 -9.64
N GLU A 117 -8.38 4.92 -9.98
CA GLU A 117 -7.01 4.70 -9.52
C GLU A 117 -6.94 4.73 -7.98
N LYS A 118 -7.53 5.76 -7.36
CA LYS A 118 -7.54 5.92 -5.90
C LYS A 118 -8.37 4.84 -5.20
N GLU A 119 -9.49 4.42 -5.78
CA GLU A 119 -10.28 3.30 -5.28
C GLU A 119 -9.50 1.98 -5.31
N SER A 120 -8.69 1.75 -6.36
CA SER A 120 -7.79 0.60 -6.44
C SER A 120 -6.75 0.64 -5.32
N LEU A 121 -6.11 1.80 -5.10
CA LEU A 121 -5.12 1.97 -4.03
C LEU A 121 -5.73 1.71 -2.65
N VAL A 122 -6.93 2.22 -2.37
CA VAL A 122 -7.66 1.95 -1.13
C VAL A 122 -7.88 0.44 -0.96
N LYS A 123 -8.33 -0.24 -2.00
CA LYS A 123 -8.58 -1.68 -1.96
C LYS A 123 -7.31 -2.48 -1.72
N ASP A 124 -6.20 -2.09 -2.35
CA ASP A 124 -4.90 -2.74 -2.17
C ASP A 124 -4.40 -2.59 -0.73
N ILE A 125 -4.54 -1.40 -0.14
CA ILE A 125 -4.19 -1.15 1.26
C ILE A 125 -5.11 -1.94 2.20
N GLU A 126 -6.42 -2.00 1.94
CA GLU A 126 -7.37 -2.80 2.73
C GLU A 126 -7.02 -4.31 2.68
N GLN A 127 -6.58 -4.82 1.53
CA GLN A 127 -6.07 -6.20 1.42
C GLN A 127 -4.78 -6.41 2.22
N GLN A 128 -3.86 -5.45 2.20
CA GLN A 128 -2.64 -5.52 3.01
C GLN A 128 -2.96 -5.54 4.51
N ILE A 129 -3.89 -4.69 4.98
CA ILE A 129 -4.39 -4.71 6.36
C ILE A 129 -4.95 -6.09 6.71
N GLN A 130 -5.80 -6.65 5.85
CA GLN A 130 -6.42 -7.95 6.09
C GLN A 130 -5.38 -9.08 6.11
N SER A 131 -4.37 -9.05 5.24
CA SER A 131 -3.27 -10.02 5.24
C SER A 131 -2.43 -9.96 6.52
N LEU A 132 -2.08 -8.75 7.00
CA LEU A 132 -1.37 -8.57 8.26
C LEU A 132 -2.22 -9.00 9.46
N LYS A 133 -3.53 -8.74 9.42
CA LYS A 133 -4.46 -9.16 10.48
C LYS A 133 -4.50 -10.68 10.58
N ASN A 134 -4.66 -11.36 9.44
CA ASN A 134 -4.73 -12.82 9.33
C ASN A 134 -3.38 -13.53 9.58
N GLN A 135 -2.26 -12.80 9.58
CA GLN A 135 -0.96 -13.37 9.91
C GLN A 135 -0.90 -13.72 11.41
N GLU A 136 -1.30 -14.94 11.77
CA GLU A 136 -1.17 -15.44 13.13
C GLU A 136 0.22 -16.04 13.36
N PHE A 137 0.76 -15.80 14.56
CA PHE A 137 2.03 -16.40 14.97
C PHE A 137 1.73 -17.80 15.51
N THR A 138 2.00 -18.83 14.70
CA THR A 138 1.63 -20.23 14.99
C THR A 138 2.60 -20.96 15.91
N GLU A 139 3.78 -20.39 16.18
CA GLU A 139 4.75 -21.02 17.07
C GLU A 139 4.31 -20.87 18.53
N GLN A 140 4.08 -22.01 19.19
CA GLN A 140 3.76 -22.06 20.61
C GLN A 140 5.02 -21.81 21.45
N HIS A 141 4.97 -20.82 22.34
CA HIS A 141 6.05 -20.59 23.32
C HIS A 141 5.75 -21.28 24.63
N HIS A 142 6.72 -22.07 25.10
CA HIS A 142 6.70 -22.65 26.43
C HIS A 142 7.57 -21.85 27.41
N LEU A 143 7.71 -20.54 27.18
CA LEU A 143 8.54 -19.63 27.98
C LEU A 143 8.37 -19.82 29.49
N LEU A 144 7.14 -19.92 29.99
CA LEU A 144 6.90 -20.10 31.43
C LEU A 144 7.53 -21.40 31.95
N ARG A 145 7.36 -22.50 31.21
CA ARG A 145 7.94 -23.80 31.53
C ARG A 145 9.47 -23.73 31.49
N THR A 146 10.03 -23.08 30.46
CA THR A 146 11.47 -22.93 30.29
C THR A 146 12.09 -22.08 31.41
N VAL A 147 11.44 -20.99 31.80
CA VAL A 147 11.86 -20.12 32.92
C VAL A 147 11.81 -20.88 34.25
N VAL A 148 10.74 -21.62 34.52
CA VAL A 148 10.63 -22.44 35.74
C VAL A 148 11.71 -23.53 35.76
N GLY A 149 11.96 -24.19 34.63
CA GLY A 149 13.02 -25.18 34.50
C GLY A 149 14.42 -24.58 34.71
N LEU A 150 14.68 -23.38 34.17
CA LEU A 150 15.93 -22.67 34.38
C LEU A 150 16.10 -22.24 35.84
N ALA A 151 15.05 -21.73 36.49
CA ALA A 151 15.08 -21.35 37.90
C ALA A 151 15.36 -22.56 38.80
N LEU A 152 14.74 -23.71 38.52
CA LEU A 152 14.98 -24.96 39.23
C LEU A 152 16.42 -25.45 39.02
N ALA A 153 16.94 -25.38 37.79
CA ALA A 153 18.34 -25.72 37.48
C ALA A 153 19.34 -24.80 38.22
N ILE A 154 19.05 -23.49 38.30
CA ILE A 154 19.84 -22.54 39.08
C ILE A 154 19.79 -22.91 40.58
N GLY A 155 18.61 -23.27 41.10
CA GLY A 155 18.46 -23.71 42.49
C GLY A 155 19.31 -24.95 42.81
N ILE A 156 19.30 -25.95 41.94
CA ILE A 156 20.14 -27.17 42.07
C ILE A 156 21.62 -26.81 41.99
N ALA A 157 22.01 -25.95 41.04
CA ALA A 157 23.39 -25.49 40.88
C ALA A 157 23.91 -24.77 42.15
N VAL A 158 23.11 -23.86 42.71
CA VAL A 158 23.43 -23.15 43.96
C VAL A 158 23.52 -24.13 45.13
N GLY A 159 22.57 -25.07 45.24
CA GLY A 159 22.59 -26.11 46.27
C GLY A 159 23.83 -26.99 46.21
N ASN A 160 24.24 -27.40 45.00
CA ASN A 160 25.45 -28.19 44.78
C ASN A 160 26.72 -27.41 45.19
N TYR A 161 26.81 -26.12 44.86
CA TYR A 161 27.91 -25.28 45.28
C TYR A 161 28.03 -25.18 46.82
N PHE A 162 26.91 -24.93 47.51
CA PHE A 162 26.92 -24.89 48.98
C PHE A 162 27.30 -26.23 49.60
N LEU A 163 26.82 -27.34 49.02
CA LEU A 163 27.15 -28.68 49.49
C LEU A 163 28.66 -28.98 49.34
N ILE A 164 29.27 -28.60 48.22
CA ILE A 164 30.72 -28.73 48.00
C ILE A 164 31.49 -27.85 48.99
N LYS A 165 31.07 -26.59 49.16
CA LYS A 165 31.71 -25.65 50.08
C LYS A 165 31.71 -26.16 51.52
N GLU A 166 30.55 -26.60 52.01
CA GLU A 166 30.39 -27.14 53.36
C GLU A 166 31.22 -28.42 53.54
N SER A 167 31.27 -29.27 52.51
CA SER A 167 32.02 -30.53 52.57
C SER A 167 33.54 -30.34 52.57
N LEU A 168 34.04 -29.21 52.06
CA LEU A 168 35.45 -28.82 52.09
C LEU A 168 35.81 -27.98 53.34
N GLN A 169 34.81 -27.60 54.15
CA GLN A 169 34.98 -26.80 55.35
C GLN A 169 35.68 -27.62 56.44
N GLY A 170 36.98 -27.36 56.60
CA GLY A 170 37.84 -28.06 57.56
C GLY A 170 39.22 -28.45 57.02
N GLN A 171 39.40 -28.51 55.70
CA GLN A 171 40.68 -28.91 55.09
C GLN A 171 41.49 -27.74 54.52
N PHE A 172 40.86 -26.62 54.20
CA PHE A 172 41.51 -25.45 53.60
C PHE A 172 41.14 -24.16 54.33
N GLN A 173 42.06 -23.18 54.36
CA GLN A 173 41.78 -21.83 54.88
C GLN A 173 40.92 -21.00 53.91
N GLU A 174 41.02 -21.24 52.59
CA GLU A 174 40.23 -20.57 51.54
C GLU A 174 39.31 -21.54 50.78
N THR A 175 38.27 -22.04 51.45
CA THR A 175 37.34 -23.03 50.87
C THR A 175 36.47 -22.49 49.74
N THR A 176 36.21 -21.18 49.70
CA THR A 176 35.29 -20.56 48.75
C THR A 176 35.80 -20.64 47.30
N PHE A 177 37.07 -20.31 47.05
CA PHE A 177 37.64 -20.35 45.70
C PHE A 177 37.86 -21.78 45.21
N ILE A 178 38.27 -22.68 46.10
CA ILE A 178 38.45 -24.10 45.79
C ILE A 178 37.09 -24.72 45.43
N ALA A 179 36.06 -24.46 46.24
CA ALA A 179 34.71 -24.93 45.95
C ALA A 179 34.17 -24.38 44.62
N LEU A 180 34.42 -23.10 44.32
CA LEU A 180 34.04 -22.49 43.04
C LEU A 180 34.77 -23.13 41.86
N GLY A 181 36.08 -23.40 42.00
CA GLY A 181 36.88 -24.06 40.96
C GLY A 181 36.43 -25.50 40.69
N VAL A 182 36.20 -26.28 41.75
CA VAL A 182 35.67 -27.65 41.66
C VAL A 182 34.27 -27.66 41.06
N PHE A 183 33.41 -26.75 41.52
CA PHE A 183 32.06 -26.59 40.98
C PHE A 183 32.08 -26.22 39.50
N GLY A 184 32.92 -25.26 39.11
CA GLY A 184 33.07 -24.82 37.72
C GLY A 184 33.60 -25.94 36.83
N ALA A 185 34.64 -26.66 37.27
CA ALA A 185 35.20 -27.80 36.54
C ALA A 185 34.18 -28.95 36.37
N GLY A 186 33.38 -29.21 37.39
CA GLY A 186 32.32 -30.24 37.34
C GLY A 186 31.11 -29.84 36.49
N MET A 187 30.71 -28.56 36.52
CA MET A 187 29.51 -28.05 35.82
C MET A 187 29.75 -27.70 34.34
N PHE A 188 30.91 -27.09 34.01
CA PHE A 188 31.14 -26.44 32.71
C PHE A 188 31.93 -27.29 31.71
N ASN A 189 32.23 -28.55 32.00
CA ASN A 189 32.89 -29.42 31.02
C ASN A 189 31.98 -29.83 29.83
N LEU A 190 30.72 -29.38 29.83
CA LEU A 190 29.71 -29.72 28.83
C LEU A 190 29.54 -28.64 27.74
N PHE A 191 30.52 -27.74 27.55
CA PHE A 191 30.52 -26.79 26.42
C PHE A 191 30.70 -27.45 25.03
N GLY A 192 30.84 -28.78 24.97
CA GLY A 192 30.77 -29.54 23.73
C GLY A 192 29.40 -29.38 23.06
N ARG A 193 29.38 -28.79 21.87
CA ARG A 193 28.19 -28.30 21.16
C ARG A 193 27.10 -29.31 20.84
N ILE A 194 27.25 -30.61 21.09
CA ILE A 194 26.26 -31.58 20.64
C ILE A 194 25.77 -32.46 21.79
N SER A 195 24.52 -32.19 22.15
CA SER A 195 23.65 -33.05 22.95
C SER A 195 23.60 -34.46 22.35
N PHE A 196 23.39 -35.45 23.20
CA PHE A 196 23.32 -36.90 22.94
C PHE A 196 22.37 -37.33 21.78
N LEU A 197 21.58 -36.41 21.22
CA LEU A 197 20.47 -36.72 20.33
C LEU A 197 20.57 -36.20 18.89
N HIS A 198 21.61 -35.44 18.50
CA HIS A 198 21.63 -34.79 17.16
C HIS A 198 22.99 -34.78 16.43
N ASP A 199 23.96 -35.63 16.80
CA ASP A 199 25.12 -35.89 15.91
C ASP A 199 25.17 -37.35 15.49
N GLU A 200 24.83 -37.60 14.22
CA GLU A 200 25.13 -38.86 13.52
C GLU A 200 26.57 -38.89 12.98
N SER A 201 27.47 -38.02 13.46
CA SER A 201 28.86 -38.02 13.01
C SER A 201 29.72 -38.97 13.86
N LYS A 202 30.31 -39.96 13.17
CA LYS A 202 31.17 -41.06 13.66
C LYS A 202 32.46 -40.61 14.36
N VAL A 203 32.37 -39.84 15.46
CA VAL A 203 33.53 -39.54 16.31
C VAL A 203 33.50 -40.44 17.54
N SER A 204 34.61 -41.13 17.78
CA SER A 204 34.81 -42.19 18.79
C SER A 204 34.05 -41.93 20.11
N THR A 205 33.01 -42.74 20.34
CA THR A 205 32.11 -42.71 21.50
C THR A 205 32.86 -42.69 22.83
N TRP A 206 34.04 -43.28 22.90
CA TRP A 206 34.83 -43.39 24.14
C TRP A 206 35.53 -42.10 24.54
N LYS A 207 36.06 -41.33 23.58
CA LYS A 207 36.67 -40.01 23.89
C LYS A 207 35.62 -39.03 24.39
N ARG A 208 34.44 -39.03 23.77
CA ARG A 208 33.29 -38.22 24.18
C ARG A 208 32.72 -38.66 25.53
N LEU A 209 32.65 -39.96 25.81
CA LEU A 209 32.26 -40.48 27.13
C LEU A 209 33.25 -40.04 28.22
N LEU A 210 34.54 -40.09 27.93
CA LEU A 210 35.59 -39.68 28.87
C LEU A 210 35.60 -38.15 29.09
N GLU A 211 35.29 -37.38 28.05
CA GLU A 211 35.11 -35.94 28.14
C GLU A 211 33.84 -35.61 28.96
N GLU A 212 32.70 -36.22 28.67
CA GLU A 212 31.45 -35.93 29.37
C GLU A 212 31.40 -36.42 30.83
N ILE A 213 32.00 -37.57 31.14
CA ILE A 213 31.94 -38.20 32.47
C ILE A 213 33.22 -37.94 33.29
N GLY A 214 34.36 -37.82 32.63
CA GLY A 214 35.67 -37.78 33.31
C GLY A 214 35.86 -36.57 34.21
N MET A 215 35.38 -35.39 33.80
CA MET A 215 35.52 -34.17 34.60
C MET A 215 34.54 -34.10 35.79
N PRO A 216 33.24 -34.43 35.65
CA PRO A 216 32.36 -34.64 36.80
C PRO A 216 32.91 -35.67 37.79
N LEU A 217 33.48 -36.78 37.28
CA LEU A 217 34.09 -37.83 38.10
C LEU A 217 35.36 -37.34 38.81
N ALA A 218 36.24 -36.61 38.11
CA ALA A 218 37.45 -36.06 38.71
C ALA A 218 37.12 -35.03 39.80
N ALA A 219 36.14 -34.15 39.54
CA ALA A 219 35.68 -33.16 40.50
C ALA A 219 35.01 -33.80 41.73
N SER A 220 34.14 -34.79 41.54
CA SER A 220 33.52 -35.50 42.67
C SER A 220 34.54 -36.34 43.45
N PHE A 221 35.51 -36.96 42.76
CA PHE A 221 36.58 -37.74 43.39
C PHE A 221 37.53 -36.85 44.20
N PHE A 222 37.83 -35.65 43.71
CA PHE A 222 38.60 -34.66 44.48
C PHE A 222 37.90 -34.34 45.81
N VAL A 223 36.59 -34.08 45.77
CA VAL A 223 35.80 -33.81 46.99
C VAL A 223 35.78 -35.05 47.91
N PHE A 224 35.60 -36.25 47.35
CA PHE A 224 35.65 -37.50 48.10
C PHE A 224 36.97 -37.71 48.83
N ALA A 225 38.11 -37.49 48.17
CA ALA A 225 39.44 -37.67 48.76
C ALA A 225 39.64 -36.79 50.00
N GLN A 226 39.09 -35.57 49.99
CA GLN A 226 39.20 -34.63 51.11
C GLN A 226 38.27 -34.98 52.28
N ILE A 227 37.08 -35.52 51.99
CA ILE A 227 36.09 -35.91 52.98
C ILE A 227 36.42 -37.27 53.62
N TYR A 228 37.03 -38.18 52.86
CA TYR A 228 37.34 -39.53 53.32
C TYR A 228 38.20 -39.57 54.59
N ALA A 229 39.06 -38.56 54.77
CA ALA A 229 39.90 -38.43 55.96
C ALA A 229 39.13 -37.94 57.21
N THR A 230 37.95 -37.35 57.07
CA THR A 230 37.25 -36.62 58.15
C THR A 230 35.88 -37.17 58.51
N LYS A 231 35.23 -37.91 57.59
CA LYS A 231 33.89 -38.47 57.78
C LYS A 231 33.89 -40.00 57.71
N PRO A 232 32.87 -40.67 58.30
CA PRO A 232 32.70 -42.11 58.17
C PRO A 232 32.69 -42.57 56.70
N PRO A 233 33.27 -43.73 56.36
CA PRO A 233 33.41 -44.19 54.98
C PRO A 233 32.10 -44.22 54.20
N LEU A 234 31.00 -44.61 54.86
CA LEU A 234 29.67 -44.67 54.25
C LEU A 234 29.15 -43.29 53.83
N GLN A 235 29.40 -42.25 54.65
CA GLN A 235 28.99 -40.88 54.32
C GLN A 235 29.82 -40.29 53.19
N ALA A 236 31.13 -40.58 53.16
CA ALA A 236 32.01 -40.16 52.08
C ALA A 236 31.58 -40.76 50.73
N TRP A 237 31.29 -42.06 50.69
CA TRP A 237 30.78 -42.72 49.48
C TRP A 237 29.42 -42.20 49.04
N ALA A 238 28.51 -41.94 49.98
CA ALA A 238 27.21 -41.34 49.67
C ALA A 238 27.35 -39.93 49.07
N LEU A 239 28.20 -39.08 49.65
CA LEU A 239 28.47 -37.73 49.14
C LEU A 239 29.16 -37.77 47.77
N PHE A 240 30.11 -38.68 47.56
CA PHE A 240 30.74 -38.88 46.25
C PHE A 240 29.72 -39.20 45.17
N ALA A 241 28.89 -40.22 45.39
CA ALA A 241 27.86 -40.62 44.45
C ALA A 241 26.87 -39.47 44.19
N PHE A 242 26.44 -38.79 45.25
CA PHE A 242 25.49 -37.69 45.15
C PHE A 242 26.03 -36.49 44.35
N ILE A 243 27.24 -36.01 44.66
CA ILE A 243 27.89 -34.90 43.96
C ILE A 243 28.16 -35.27 42.49
N PHE A 244 28.59 -36.51 42.23
CA PHE A 244 28.80 -36.99 40.88
C PHE A 244 27.53 -36.94 40.04
N PHE A 245 26.40 -37.47 40.56
CA PHE A 245 25.12 -37.39 39.86
C PHE A 245 24.63 -35.95 39.72
N LEU A 246 24.82 -35.09 40.74
CA LEU A 246 24.47 -33.68 40.65
C LEU A 246 25.24 -32.97 39.52
N PHE A 247 26.53 -33.21 39.35
CA PHE A 247 27.28 -32.64 38.23
C PHE A 247 26.78 -33.13 36.87
N MET A 248 26.53 -34.43 36.75
CA MET A 248 25.99 -35.03 35.53
C MET A 248 24.62 -34.45 35.13
N PHE A 249 23.72 -34.27 36.09
CA PHE A 249 22.37 -33.77 35.83
C PHE A 249 22.32 -32.25 35.72
N SER A 250 22.90 -31.51 36.67
CA SER A 250 22.79 -30.05 36.76
C SER A 250 23.35 -29.33 35.55
N GLY A 251 24.53 -29.75 35.05
CA GLY A 251 25.15 -29.13 33.87
C GLY A 251 24.29 -29.27 32.61
N LYS A 252 23.76 -30.47 32.36
CA LYS A 252 22.91 -30.77 31.19
C LYS A 252 21.56 -30.04 31.27
N LEU A 253 20.95 -30.02 32.46
CA LEU A 253 19.65 -29.38 32.68
C LEU A 253 19.75 -27.85 32.55
N PHE A 254 20.81 -27.24 33.10
CA PHE A 254 21.05 -25.81 32.99
C PHE A 254 21.30 -25.38 31.55
N LEU A 255 22.22 -26.04 30.83
CA LEU A 255 22.59 -25.65 29.47
C LEU A 255 21.47 -25.93 28.45
N GLY A 256 20.76 -27.05 28.61
CA GLY A 256 19.60 -27.39 27.79
C GLY A 256 18.48 -26.36 27.93
N ASN A 257 18.12 -26.00 29.17
CA ASN A 257 17.11 -24.97 29.42
C ASN A 257 17.55 -23.58 28.96
N LEU A 258 18.85 -23.25 29.04
CA LEU A 258 19.37 -21.96 28.58
C LEU A 258 19.28 -21.80 27.06
N THR A 259 19.54 -22.88 26.32
CA THR A 259 19.44 -22.88 24.85
C THR A 259 17.99 -22.72 24.40
N ILE A 260 17.08 -23.51 24.99
CA ILE A 260 15.64 -23.40 24.74
C ILE A 260 15.14 -22.01 25.14
N PHE A 261 15.63 -21.45 26.25
CA PHE A 261 15.26 -20.11 26.70
C PHE A 261 15.68 -19.04 25.70
N LYS A 262 16.89 -19.14 25.14
CA LYS A 262 17.36 -18.22 24.10
C LYS A 262 16.45 -18.29 22.88
N ASP A 263 16.14 -19.49 22.41
CA ASP A 263 15.27 -19.68 21.25
C ASP A 263 13.87 -19.11 21.54
N ASP A 264 13.24 -19.51 22.64
CA ASP A 264 11.95 -18.99 23.11
C ASP A 264 11.94 -17.46 23.24
N PHE A 265 13.03 -16.86 23.74
CA PHE A 265 13.16 -15.41 23.88
C PHE A 265 13.22 -14.70 22.53
N THR A 266 14.00 -15.24 21.58
CA THR A 266 14.05 -14.67 20.22
C THR A 266 12.69 -14.72 19.56
N ILE A 267 11.92 -15.79 19.77
CA ILE A 267 10.62 -15.89 19.16
C ILE A 267 9.61 -14.95 19.83
N PHE A 268 9.64 -14.85 21.16
CA PHE A 268 8.83 -13.87 21.88
C PHE A 268 9.11 -12.43 21.43
N GLN A 269 10.38 -12.09 21.19
CA GLN A 269 10.77 -10.79 20.66
C GLN A 269 10.17 -10.55 19.26
N LYS A 270 10.26 -11.54 18.36
CA LYS A 270 9.64 -11.48 17.02
C LYS A 270 8.12 -11.29 17.11
N ARG A 271 7.45 -12.05 17.98
CA ARG A 271 6.00 -11.93 18.20
C ARG A 271 5.61 -10.52 18.69
N ASN A 272 6.37 -9.98 19.63
CA ASN A 272 6.11 -8.63 20.14
C ASN A 272 6.37 -7.55 19.09
N GLN A 273 7.41 -7.72 18.26
CA GLN A 273 7.67 -6.85 17.11
C GLN A 273 6.52 -6.90 16.11
N LEU A 274 6.04 -8.09 15.74
CA LEU A 274 4.89 -8.23 14.84
C LEU A 274 3.63 -7.59 15.41
N TYR A 275 3.36 -7.70 16.71
CA TYR A 275 2.21 -7.03 17.32
C TYR A 275 2.32 -5.50 17.24
N LYS A 276 3.51 -4.95 17.50
CA LYS A 276 3.77 -3.50 17.34
C LYS A 276 3.66 -3.06 15.89
N ASP A 277 4.21 -3.84 14.96
CA ASP A 277 4.15 -3.56 13.54
C ASP A 277 2.72 -3.61 13.02
N LYS A 278 1.89 -4.56 13.48
CA LYS A 278 0.46 -4.60 13.17
C LYS A 278 -0.22 -3.32 13.60
N ILE A 279 -0.05 -2.89 14.86
CA ILE A 279 -0.72 -1.68 15.36
C ILE A 279 -0.25 -0.44 14.58
N LYS A 280 1.08 -0.27 14.44
CA LYS A 280 1.64 0.92 13.83
C LYS A 280 1.33 1.01 12.34
N LYS A 281 1.57 -0.06 11.58
CA LYS A 281 1.34 -0.07 10.13
C LYS A 281 -0.15 0.00 9.79
N VAL A 282 -1.01 -0.66 10.56
CA VAL A 282 -2.46 -0.55 10.33
C VAL A 282 -2.93 0.88 10.58
N ALA A 283 -2.47 1.56 11.64
CA ALA A 283 -2.82 2.96 11.87
C ALA A 283 -2.29 3.91 10.76
N GLU A 284 -1.06 3.69 10.29
CA GLU A 284 -0.50 4.44 9.15
C GLU A 284 -1.35 4.23 7.88
N TRP A 285 -1.66 2.97 7.56
CA TRP A 285 -2.48 2.61 6.40
C TRP A 285 -3.94 3.08 6.48
N GLU A 286 -4.54 3.08 7.68
CA GLU A 286 -5.87 3.66 7.90
C GLU A 286 -5.87 5.16 7.61
N THR A 287 -4.82 5.87 8.03
CA THR A 287 -4.65 7.30 7.73
C THR A 287 -4.51 7.55 6.23
N ASP A 288 -3.75 6.71 5.53
CA ASP A 288 -3.59 6.79 4.07
C ASP A 288 -4.91 6.48 3.34
N ILE A 289 -5.69 5.51 3.82
CA ILE A 289 -7.03 5.21 3.30
C ILE A 289 -7.96 6.42 3.46
N GLU A 290 -7.97 7.06 4.63
CA GLU A 290 -8.78 8.26 4.88
C GLU A 290 -8.40 9.41 3.94
N LYS A 291 -7.09 9.61 3.74
CA LYS A 291 -6.59 10.61 2.79
C LYS A 291 -7.06 10.34 1.37
N HIS A 292 -6.92 9.10 0.88
CA HIS A 292 -7.38 8.73 -0.46
C HIS A 292 -8.91 8.81 -0.60
N LYS A 293 -9.67 8.43 0.43
CA LYS A 293 -11.13 8.59 0.46
C LYS A 293 -11.54 10.07 0.40
N ALA A 294 -10.84 10.95 1.09
CA ALA A 294 -11.07 12.40 1.00
C ALA A 294 -10.73 12.96 -0.39
N GLU A 295 -9.66 12.48 -1.04
CA GLU A 295 -9.33 12.84 -2.42
C GLU A 295 -10.40 12.36 -3.42
N ILE A 296 -10.88 11.12 -3.29
CA ILE A 296 -11.98 10.58 -4.11
C ILE A 296 -13.23 11.45 -3.99
N GLU A 297 -13.58 11.85 -2.77
CA GLU A 297 -14.76 12.67 -2.53
C GLU A 297 -14.65 14.05 -3.18
N LYS A 298 -13.46 14.66 -3.17
CA LYS A 298 -13.21 15.92 -3.91
C LYS A 298 -13.43 15.76 -5.41
N TYR A 299 -12.96 14.66 -6.01
CA TYR A 299 -13.17 14.39 -7.44
C TYR A 299 -14.65 14.13 -7.75
N ARG A 300 -15.37 13.42 -6.87
CA ARG A 300 -16.81 13.19 -7.01
C ARG A 300 -17.61 14.49 -6.92
N GLN A 301 -17.26 15.38 -5.99
CA GLN A 301 -17.87 16.70 -5.86
C GLN A 301 -17.65 17.52 -7.15
N ARG A 302 -16.41 17.61 -7.63
CA ARG A 302 -16.11 18.33 -8.88
C ARG A 302 -16.88 17.76 -10.08
N LYS A 303 -16.99 16.44 -10.18
CA LYS A 303 -17.82 15.78 -11.20
C LYS A 303 -19.30 16.16 -11.06
N GLN A 304 -19.80 16.21 -9.83
CA GLN A 304 -21.18 16.60 -9.53
C GLN A 304 -21.46 18.07 -9.88
N ASP A 305 -20.48 18.96 -9.77
CA ASP A 305 -20.62 20.37 -10.14
C ASP A 305 -20.69 20.58 -11.66
N ILE A 306 -19.97 19.77 -12.45
CA ILE A 306 -19.94 19.86 -13.92
C ILE A 306 -21.19 19.24 -14.57
N LEU A 307 -21.74 18.18 -13.97
CA LEU A 307 -22.87 17.42 -14.54
C LEU A 307 -24.11 18.27 -14.87
N PRO A 308 -24.58 19.19 -14.00
CA PRO A 308 -25.70 20.09 -14.30
C PRO A 308 -25.44 20.98 -15.51
N GLU A 309 -24.23 21.53 -15.63
CA GLU A 309 -23.84 22.39 -16.75
C GLU A 309 -23.82 21.61 -18.06
N LEU A 310 -23.18 20.43 -18.06
CA LEU A 310 -23.18 19.53 -19.21
C LEU A 310 -24.61 19.13 -19.63
N THR A 311 -25.49 18.85 -18.67
CA THR A 311 -26.89 18.50 -18.93
C THR A 311 -27.65 19.66 -19.56
N LYS A 312 -27.42 20.89 -19.07
CA LYS A 312 -28.02 22.11 -19.63
C LYS A 312 -27.55 22.35 -21.07
N LEU A 313 -26.24 22.29 -21.32
CA LEU A 313 -25.66 22.46 -22.66
C LEU A 313 -26.15 21.39 -23.63
N SER A 314 -26.18 20.12 -23.19
CA SER A 314 -26.73 19.00 -23.96
C SER A 314 -28.20 19.21 -24.34
N THR A 315 -29.01 19.71 -23.40
CA THR A 315 -30.43 20.00 -23.67
C THR A 315 -30.59 21.14 -24.69
N ILE A 316 -29.77 22.18 -24.60
CA ILE A 316 -29.79 23.30 -25.57
C ILE A 316 -29.39 22.79 -26.96
N ASN A 317 -28.31 22.03 -27.04
CA ASN A 317 -27.82 21.47 -28.29
C ASN A 317 -28.85 20.52 -28.93
N LEU A 318 -29.49 19.67 -28.13
CA LEU A 318 -30.57 18.80 -28.58
C LEU A 318 -31.77 19.59 -29.12
N LYS A 319 -32.15 20.70 -28.48
CA LYS A 319 -33.21 21.59 -28.98
C LYS A 319 -32.84 22.22 -30.32
N LEU A 320 -31.62 22.73 -30.46
CA LEU A 320 -31.14 23.34 -31.71
C LEU A 320 -31.08 22.31 -32.86
N ASN A 321 -30.60 21.10 -32.57
CA ASN A 321 -30.61 20.01 -33.55
C ASN A 321 -32.02 19.56 -33.93
N ALA A 322 -32.95 19.49 -32.97
CA ALA A 322 -34.35 19.18 -33.25
C ALA A 322 -35.01 20.28 -34.11
N GLN A 323 -34.69 21.55 -33.84
CA GLN A 323 -35.17 22.68 -34.65
C GLN A 323 -34.60 22.62 -36.08
N ARG A 324 -33.30 22.35 -36.24
CA ARG A 324 -32.67 22.11 -37.54
C ARG A 324 -33.42 21.03 -38.32
N ASP A 325 -33.65 19.88 -37.68
CA ASP A 325 -34.27 18.73 -38.33
C ASP A 325 -35.73 18.99 -38.69
N MET A 326 -36.46 19.73 -37.85
CA MET A 326 -37.80 20.23 -38.14
C MET A 326 -37.80 21.11 -39.39
N LEU A 327 -36.94 22.13 -39.46
CA LEU A 327 -36.88 23.05 -40.60
C LEU A 327 -36.52 22.32 -41.90
N ILE A 328 -35.55 21.40 -41.85
CA ILE A 328 -35.21 20.55 -42.99
C ILE A 328 -36.43 19.74 -43.45
N LYS A 329 -37.17 19.14 -42.52
CA LYS A 329 -38.35 18.32 -42.85
C LYS A 329 -39.51 19.14 -43.43
N VAL A 330 -39.75 20.34 -42.90
CA VAL A 330 -40.74 21.27 -43.45
C VAL A 330 -40.37 21.61 -44.89
N PHE A 331 -39.13 22.05 -45.14
CA PHE A 331 -38.64 22.36 -46.48
C PHE A 331 -38.75 21.17 -47.45
N GLU A 332 -38.27 19.99 -47.05
CA GLU A 332 -38.35 18.76 -47.85
C GLU A 332 -39.80 18.39 -48.20
N SER A 333 -40.72 18.52 -47.24
CA SER A 333 -42.12 18.16 -47.44
C SER A 333 -42.82 19.05 -48.47
N GLU A 334 -42.61 20.37 -48.40
CA GLU A 334 -43.19 21.33 -49.34
C GLU A 334 -42.52 21.24 -50.71
N TYR A 335 -41.20 21.03 -50.75
CA TYR A 335 -40.45 20.78 -51.98
C TYR A 335 -41.00 19.56 -52.75
N HIS A 336 -41.15 18.42 -52.08
CA HIS A 336 -41.68 17.22 -52.73
C HIS A 336 -43.15 17.36 -53.13
N LEU A 337 -43.95 18.09 -52.34
CA LEU A 337 -45.33 18.40 -52.70
C LEU A 337 -45.38 19.23 -53.98
N ALA A 338 -44.62 20.33 -54.05
CA ALA A 338 -44.53 21.19 -55.21
C ALA A 338 -43.99 20.47 -56.46
N GLN A 339 -42.98 19.61 -56.30
CA GLN A 339 -42.46 18.77 -57.37
C GLN A 339 -43.52 17.81 -57.93
N ASN A 340 -44.34 17.21 -57.05
CA ASN A 340 -45.45 16.35 -57.46
C ASN A 340 -46.56 17.13 -58.19
N TYR A 341 -46.83 18.38 -57.79
CA TYR A 341 -47.78 19.25 -58.48
C TYR A 341 -47.25 19.75 -59.83
N LYS A 342 -45.97 20.10 -59.94
CA LYS A 342 -45.32 20.46 -61.21
C LYS A 342 -45.54 19.39 -62.29
N ASN A 343 -45.40 18.11 -61.92
CA ASN A 343 -45.63 16.98 -62.83
C ASN A 343 -47.10 16.87 -63.33
N ARG A 344 -48.03 17.64 -62.75
CA ARG A 344 -49.47 17.65 -63.07
C ARG A 344 -49.97 18.99 -63.64
N LEU A 345 -49.14 20.03 -63.64
CA LEU A 345 -49.48 21.39 -64.09
C LEU A 345 -48.95 21.67 -65.50
N ASN A 346 -49.63 22.54 -66.25
CA ASN A 346 -49.17 22.98 -67.57
C ASN A 346 -48.11 24.10 -67.43
N ASN A 347 -47.12 24.17 -68.33
CA ASN A 347 -45.97 25.09 -68.19
C ASN A 347 -46.38 26.57 -68.01
N ASN A 348 -47.45 27.02 -68.68
CA ASN A 348 -47.96 28.39 -68.53
C ASN A 348 -48.53 28.70 -67.14
N GLN A 349 -48.99 27.68 -66.39
CA GLN A 349 -49.48 27.84 -65.03
C GLN A 349 -48.32 27.89 -64.03
N VAL A 350 -47.24 27.16 -64.31
CA VAL A 350 -46.01 27.18 -63.49
C VAL A 350 -45.32 28.54 -63.58
N THR A 351 -45.24 29.14 -64.78
CA THR A 351 -44.66 30.49 -64.96
C THR A 351 -45.50 31.58 -64.29
N THR A 352 -46.83 31.47 -64.33
CA THR A 352 -47.74 32.40 -63.63
C THR A 352 -47.56 32.35 -62.10
N ILE A 353 -47.33 31.16 -61.53
CA ILE A 353 -47.15 30.97 -60.08
C ILE A 353 -45.77 31.42 -59.61
N LEU A 354 -44.73 31.26 -60.43
CA LEU A 354 -43.37 31.73 -60.14
C LEU A 354 -43.21 33.26 -60.29
N GLY A 355 -44.24 33.96 -60.78
CA GLY A 355 -44.20 35.41 -61.00
C GLY A 355 -43.35 35.83 -62.19
N GLU A 356 -43.05 34.90 -63.11
CA GLU A 356 -42.40 35.19 -64.39
C GLU A 356 -43.47 35.58 -65.42
N GLU A 357 -43.99 36.80 -65.31
CA GLU A 357 -44.65 37.49 -66.44
C GLU A 357 -43.57 38.22 -67.26
N GLU A 358 -43.68 38.15 -68.60
CA GLU A 358 -42.72 38.68 -69.59
C GLU A 358 -42.10 40.05 -69.30
#